data_AF-A0A849WS57-F1
#
_entry.id   AF-A0A849WS57-F1
#
_cell.length_a   1.000
_cell.length_b   1.000
_cell.length_c   1.000
_cell.angle_alpha   90.00
_cell.angle_beta   90.00
_cell.angle_gamma   90.00
#
_symmetry.space_group_name_H-M   'P 1'
#
loop_
_entity.id
_entity.type
_entity.pdbx_description
1 polymer ?
#
loop_
_entity_poly.entity_id
_entity_poly.type
_entity_poly.pdbx_seq_one_letter_code
_entity_poly.pdbx_strand_id
1 'polypeptide(L)'
;MGISNNLKKKIATLTPNDIDRIVRMGWEDRTTFESIAEQFLFSENELVRVMRRQLSHSVFCRWRKRIHNQGHLKHETKRGFKTTRFKCSRQTIDGLTKGWK
;
A
#
# COMPACT_ATOMS: atom_id res chain seq x y z
N MET A 1 -24.18 -6.01 -3.48
CA MET A 1 -23.30 -5.06 -2.76
C MET A 1 -22.83 -3.97 -3.71
N GLY A 2 -23.54 -2.83 -3.74
CA GLY A 2 -23.22 -1.70 -4.61
C GLY A 2 -22.26 -0.71 -3.96
N ILE A 3 -21.57 0.06 -4.80
CA ILE A 3 -20.78 1.20 -4.34
C ILE A 3 -21.73 2.35 -3.97
N SER A 4 -21.49 2.99 -2.82
CA SER A 4 -22.25 4.17 -2.39
C SER A 4 -22.10 5.30 -3.41
N ASN A 5 -23.14 6.12 -3.57
CA ASN A 5 -23.11 7.23 -4.52
C ASN A 5 -21.97 8.24 -4.21
N ASN A 6 -21.59 8.39 -2.93
CA ASN A 6 -20.46 9.22 -2.53
C ASN A 6 -19.14 8.71 -3.12
N LEU A 7 -18.88 7.40 -3.05
CA LEU A 7 -17.64 6.82 -3.56
C LEU A 7 -17.58 6.84 -5.09
N LYS A 8 -18.72 6.71 -5.77
CA LYS A 8 -18.78 6.92 -7.23
C LYS A 8 -18.39 8.34 -7.60
N LYS A 9 -18.85 9.34 -6.85
CA LYS A 9 -18.47 10.75 -7.06
C LYS A 9 -16.97 10.96 -6.82
N LYS A 10 -16.40 10.42 -5.74
CA LYS A 10 -14.95 10.47 -5.48
C LYS A 10 -14.13 9.82 -6.60
N ILE A 11 -14.54 8.68 -7.12
CA ILE A 11 -13.83 8.05 -8.25
C ILE A 11 -13.95 8.91 -9.51
N ALA A 12 -15.10 9.51 -9.78
CA ALA A 12 -15.32 10.35 -10.96
C ALA A 12 -14.47 11.63 -10.96
N THR A 13 -14.06 12.12 -9.79
CA THR A 13 -13.18 13.28 -9.66
C THR A 13 -11.68 12.96 -9.83
N LEU A 14 -11.29 11.68 -9.84
CA LEU A 14 -9.89 11.27 -9.98
C LEU A 14 -9.46 11.23 -11.44
N THR A 15 -8.22 11.62 -11.70
CA THR A 15 -7.61 11.42 -13.01
C THR A 15 -7.19 9.96 -13.20
N PRO A 16 -7.00 9.48 -14.45
CA PRO A 16 -6.47 8.15 -14.71
C PRO A 16 -5.12 7.89 -14.04
N ASN A 17 -4.28 8.93 -13.91
CA ASN A 17 -2.98 8.84 -13.26
C ASN A 17 -3.12 8.63 -11.73
N ASP A 18 -4.12 9.26 -11.11
CA ASP A 18 -4.39 9.07 -9.69
C ASP A 18 -4.84 7.64 -9.39
N ILE A 19 -5.69 7.08 -10.26
CA ILE A 19 -6.13 5.68 -10.16
C ILE A 19 -4.92 4.75 -10.23
N ASP A 20 -4.03 4.95 -11.21
CA ASP A 20 -2.84 4.12 -11.37
C ASP A 20 -1.86 4.27 -10.19
N ARG A 21 -1.75 5.48 -9.64
CA ARG A 21 -0.98 5.74 -8.41
C ARG A 21 -1.57 5.01 -7.21
N ILE A 22 -2.89 5.07 -7.01
CA ILE A 22 -3.61 4.34 -5.95
C ILE A 22 -3.37 2.83 -6.06
N VAL A 23 -3.43 2.28 -7.28
CA VAL A 23 -3.14 0.86 -7.51
C VAL A 23 -1.69 0.53 -7.16
N ARG A 24 -0.72 1.36 -7.58
CA ARG A 24 0.70 1.20 -7.21
C ARG A 24 0.91 1.21 -5.69
N MET A 25 0.41 2.23 -5.00
CA MET A 25 0.51 2.33 -3.53
C MET A 25 -0.18 1.17 -2.82
N GLY A 26 -1.29 0.66 -3.37
CA GLY A 26 -1.99 -0.51 -2.84
C GLY A 26 -1.16 -1.80 -2.91
N TRP A 27 -0.28 -1.94 -3.90
CA TRP A 27 0.62 -3.07 -4.07
C TRP A 27 1.94 -2.95 -3.31
N GLU A 28 2.39 -1.73 -3.03
CA GLU A 28 3.59 -1.50 -2.23
C GLU A 28 3.38 -2.01 -0.80
N ASP A 29 4.30 -2.84 -0.32
CA ASP A 29 4.26 -3.37 1.05
C ASP A 29 4.65 -2.29 2.08
N ARG A 30 5.37 -1.24 1.65
CA ARG A 30 5.84 -0.16 2.51
C ARG A 30 4.82 0.95 2.73
N THR A 31 3.75 1.00 1.93
CA THR A 31 2.76 2.08 1.97
C THR A 31 1.59 1.67 2.86
N THR A 32 1.37 2.44 3.93
CA THR A 32 0.31 2.18 4.92
C THR A 32 -1.03 2.65 4.39
N PHE A 33 -2.12 2.09 4.94
CA PHE A 33 -3.47 2.56 4.60
C PHE A 33 -3.71 4.01 5.05
N GLU A 34 -3.07 4.42 6.14
CA GLU A 34 -3.11 5.80 6.64
C GLU A 34 -2.49 6.78 5.64
N SER A 35 -1.31 6.48 5.06
CA SER A 35 -0.71 7.36 4.04
C SER A 35 -1.56 7.48 2.77
N ILE A 36 -2.26 6.41 2.39
CA ILE A 36 -3.20 6.44 1.25
C ILE A 36 -4.43 7.27 1.62
N ALA A 37 -4.92 7.15 2.85
CA ALA A 37 -6.05 7.92 3.36
C ALA A 37 -5.71 9.41 3.45
N GLU A 38 -4.50 9.78 3.86
CA GLU A 38 -4.05 11.17 3.90
C GLU A 38 -3.95 11.79 2.50
N GLN A 39 -3.40 11.05 1.52
CA GLN A 39 -3.21 11.58 0.16
C GLN A 39 -4.51 11.65 -0.65
N PHE A 40 -5.41 10.67 -0.52
CA PHE A 40 -6.59 10.52 -1.38
C PHE A 40 -7.92 10.59 -0.64
N LEU A 41 -7.90 10.81 0.68
CA LEU A 41 -9.10 10.89 1.53
C LEU A 41 -10.01 9.64 1.37
N PHE A 42 -9.40 8.48 1.16
CA PHE A 42 -10.07 7.19 1.09
C PHE A 42 -9.91 6.41 2.38
N SER A 43 -11.00 5.83 2.89
CA SER A 43 -10.87 4.80 3.93
C SER A 43 -10.38 3.47 3.34
N GLU A 44 -9.88 2.58 4.19
CA GLU A 44 -9.43 1.25 3.77
C GLU A 44 -10.51 0.50 2.98
N ASN A 45 -11.76 0.54 3.44
CA ASN A 45 -12.89 -0.10 2.78
C ASN A 45 -13.15 0.48 1.38
N GLU A 46 -12.93 1.79 1.20
CA GLU A 46 -13.08 2.45 -0.08
C GLU A 46 -11.97 2.02 -1.05
N LEU A 47 -10.72 1.95 -0.57
CA LEU A 47 -9.58 1.47 -1.34
C LEU A 47 -9.80 0.03 -1.83
N VAL A 48 -10.30 -0.87 -0.98
CA VAL A 48 -10.61 -2.26 -1.38
C VAL A 48 -11.63 -2.31 -2.51
N ARG A 49 -12.64 -1.44 -2.47
CA ARG A 49 -13.66 -1.34 -3.53
C ARG A 49 -13.08 -0.79 -4.83
N VAL A 50 -12.18 0.19 -4.75
CA VAL A 50 -11.45 0.70 -5.92
C VAL A 50 -10.60 -0.41 -6.54
N MET A 51 -9.79 -1.10 -5.73
CA MET A 51 -8.92 -2.18 -6.18
C MET A 51 -9.71 -3.35 -6.81
N ARG A 52 -10.92 -3.63 -6.29
CA ARG A 52 -11.81 -4.65 -6.85
C ARG A 52 -12.34 -4.29 -8.24
N ARG A 53 -12.49 -3.00 -8.54
CA ARG A 53 -12.93 -2.52 -9.86
C ARG A 53 -11.79 -2.47 -10.87
N GLN A 54 -10.59 -2.11 -10.43
CA GLN A 54 -9.45 -1.91 -11.32
C GLN A 54 -8.74 -3.22 -11.67
N LEU A 55 -8.68 -4.17 -10.75
CA LEU A 55 -7.96 -5.42 -10.96
C LEU A 55 -8.89 -6.53 -11.45
N SER A 56 -8.36 -7.42 -12.29
CA SER A 56 -9.04 -8.67 -12.63
C SER A 56 -9.25 -9.54 -11.39
N HIS A 57 -10.24 -10.44 -11.44
CA HIS A 57 -10.64 -11.22 -10.27
C HIS A 57 -9.48 -12.01 -9.63
N SER A 58 -8.68 -12.69 -10.45
CA SER A 58 -7.54 -13.50 -9.98
C SER A 58 -6.46 -12.65 -9.31
N VAL A 59 -6.14 -11.49 -9.90
CA VAL A 59 -5.16 -10.53 -9.38
C VAL A 59 -5.66 -9.91 -8.07
N PHE A 60 -6.94 -9.54 -8.01
CA PHE A 60 -7.56 -9.04 -6.78
C PHE A 60 -7.50 -10.07 -5.65
N CYS A 61 -7.80 -11.35 -5.93
CA CYS A 61 -7.74 -12.41 -4.91
C CYS A 61 -6.31 -12.59 -4.38
N ARG A 62 -5.29 -12.51 -5.24
CA ARG A 62 -3.88 -12.56 -4.84
C ARG A 62 -3.51 -11.36 -3.97
N TRP A 63 -3.90 -10.16 -4.38
CA TRP A 63 -3.70 -8.94 -3.61
C TRP A 63 -4.39 -9.01 -2.24
N ARG A 64 -5.63 -9.51 -2.18
CA ARG A 64 -6.39 -9.65 -0.94
C ARG A 64 -5.76 -10.66 0.01
N LYS A 65 -5.28 -11.80 -0.49
CA LYS A 65 -4.51 -12.77 0.30
C LYS A 65 -3.24 -12.13 0.88
N ARG A 66 -2.50 -11.35 0.08
CA ARG A 66 -1.31 -10.62 0.54
C ARG A 66 -1.65 -9.62 1.64
N ILE A 67 -2.68 -8.80 1.46
CA ILE A 67 -3.13 -7.85 2.48
C ILE A 67 -3.66 -8.54 3.72
N HIS A 68 -4.35 -9.67 3.61
CA HIS A 68 -4.82 -10.38 4.80
C HIS A 68 -3.63 -10.94 5.60
N ASN A 69 -2.65 -11.53 4.92
CA ASN A 69 -1.47 -12.13 5.55
C ASN A 69 -0.48 -11.08 6.07
N GLN A 70 -0.31 -9.96 5.38
CA GLN A 70 0.63 -8.88 5.73
C GLN A 70 -0.06 -7.61 6.28
N GLY A 71 -1.37 -7.63 6.50
CA GLY A 71 -2.16 -6.45 6.88
C GLY A 71 -1.73 -5.85 8.21
N HIS A 72 -1.15 -6.67 9.09
CA HIS A 72 -0.55 -6.20 10.32
C HIS A 72 0.61 -5.21 10.10
N LEU A 73 1.30 -5.23 8.95
CA LEU A 73 2.40 -4.31 8.61
C LEU A 73 1.96 -3.04 7.87
N LYS A 74 0.67 -2.92 7.52
CA LYS A 74 0.08 -1.79 6.78
C LYS A 74 -0.60 -0.74 7.66
N HIS A 75 -0.60 -0.93 8.97
CA HIS A 75 -0.97 0.10 9.94
C HIS A 75 0.30 0.66 10.57
N GLU A 76 0.47 1.98 10.58
CA GLU A 76 1.67 2.62 11.12
C GLU A 76 1.86 2.26 12.61
N THR A 77 0.76 2.15 13.34
CA THR A 77 0.69 1.73 14.75
C THR A 77 1.32 0.36 15.04
N LYS A 78 1.23 -0.59 14.10
CA LYS A 78 1.74 -1.97 14.29
C LYS A 78 3.17 -2.16 13.79
N ARG A 79 3.70 -1.22 13.01
CA ARG A 79 5.02 -1.34 12.38
C ARG A 79 6.16 -1.10 13.38
N GLY A 80 5.95 -0.36 14.47
CA GLY A 80 6.95 -0.15 15.53
C GLY A 80 8.20 0.66 15.12
N PHE A 81 8.43 0.92 13.83
CA PHE A 81 9.52 1.74 13.31
C PHE A 81 9.08 2.52 12.05
N LYS A 82 9.43 3.80 11.95
CA LYS A 82 8.96 4.71 10.88
C LYS A 82 9.53 4.41 9.49
N THR A 83 10.77 3.92 9.41
CA THR A 83 11.43 3.31 8.23
C THR A 83 12.85 2.96 8.66
N THR A 84 13.21 1.69 8.71
CA THR A 84 14.62 1.29 8.84
C THR A 84 15.17 0.99 7.46
N ARG A 85 16.33 1.56 7.12
CA ARG A 85 17.11 1.06 5.99
C ARG A 85 17.50 -0.37 6.31
N PHE A 86 17.31 -1.30 5.36
CA PHE A 86 17.83 -2.66 5.52
C PHE A 86 19.33 -2.58 5.83
N LYS A 87 19.72 -3.07 7.02
CA LYS A 87 21.10 -3.18 7.47
C LYS A 87 21.45 -4.66 7.53
N CYS A 88 22.26 -5.16 6.60
CA CYS A 88 22.75 -6.53 6.72
C CYS A 88 23.81 -6.60 7.82
N SER A 89 23.95 -7.73 8.50
CA SER A 89 24.95 -7.91 9.58
C SER A 89 26.40 -7.67 9.13
N ARG A 90 26.67 -7.71 7.82
CA ARG A 90 27.99 -7.47 7.20
C ARG A 90 28.24 -6.01 6.81
N GLN A 91 27.28 -5.11 6.95
CA GLN A 91 27.45 -3.67 6.67
C GLN A 91 27.99 -2.96 7.91
N THR A 92 29.15 -2.31 7.78
CA THR A 92 29.68 -1.41 8.82
C THR A 92 28.80 -0.17 8.95
N ILE A 93 28.92 0.57 10.05
CA ILE A 93 28.14 1.80 10.32
C ILE A 93 28.27 2.78 9.13
N ASP A 94 29.46 2.87 8.52
CA ASP A 94 29.78 3.72 7.38
C ASP A 94 29.25 3.22 6.02
N GLY A 95 28.66 2.01 5.98
CA GLY A 95 28.04 1.44 4.79
C GLY A 95 28.95 0.56 3.93
N LEU A 96 30.23 0.39 4.29
CA LEU A 96 31.14 -0.55 3.62
C LEU A 96 30.80 -1.99 4.04
N THR A 97 30.84 -2.93 3.09
CA THR A 97 30.66 -4.36 3.38
C THR A 97 31.98 -4.97 3.81
N LYS A 98 31.96 -5.81 4.84
CA LYS A 98 33.15 -6.45 5.41
C LYS A 98 33.81 -7.35 4.36
N GLY A 99 34.97 -6.92 3.86
CA GLY A 99 35.72 -7.52 2.75
C GLY A 99 36.00 -6.38 1.77
N TRP A 100 37.19 -5.80 1.71
CA TRP A 100 38.50 -6.43 1.57
C TRP A 100 39.55 -5.73 2.45
N LYS A 101 40.38 -6.51 3.14
CA LYS A 101 41.75 -6.12 3.49
C LYS A 101 42.65 -7.27 3.07
#